data_AF-A0A7S2P1Y6-F1
#
_entry.id   AF-A0A7S2P1Y6-F1
#
_cell.length_a   1.000
_cell.length_b   1.000
_cell.length_c   1.000
_cell.angle_alpha   90.00
_cell.angle_beta   90.00
_cell.angle_gamma   90.00
#
_symmetry.space_group_name_H-M   'P 1'
#
loop_
_entity.id
_entity.type
_entity.pdbx_description
1 polymer ?
#
loop_
_entity_poly.entity_id
_entity_poly.type
_entity_poly.pdbx_seq_one_letter_code
_entity_poly.pdbx_strand_id
1 'polypeptide(L)'
;AKSCCQYDEAEQILRGISGRTRCFEDKLPSYFLLSQIFQAQGKVVDAYNTCSFVLLQLGETIPDSVTPEAAKTMVEDTLKMYEEVYDDDWLERKMEDKTLLTTLQFYSSIAYASFYCKSYSMVVYFICKSVQLSLRNGICEHTPLSFLQFTGVVTKDDDAVLCYRIAKNAMSLQERFDMAAQIPELYFNFYGRIAWR
;
A
#
# COMPACT_ATOMS: atom_id res chain seq x y z
N ALA A 1 2.50 -5.89 -30.16
CA ALA A 1 3.85 -6.06 -29.58
C ALA A 1 3.85 -7.31 -28.70
N LYS A 2 4.68 -8.31 -29.00
CA LYS A 2 4.85 -9.53 -28.18
C LYS A 2 5.68 -9.18 -26.94
N SER A 3 5.03 -8.65 -25.91
CA SER A 3 5.57 -8.76 -24.54
C SER A 3 5.37 -10.21 -24.12
N CYS A 4 6.38 -11.05 -24.34
CA CYS A 4 6.33 -12.42 -23.84
C CYS A 4 6.43 -12.34 -22.32
N CYS A 5 5.33 -12.64 -21.64
CA CYS A 5 5.24 -12.71 -20.19
C CYS A 5 6.13 -13.86 -19.68
N GLN A 6 7.45 -13.65 -19.64
CA GLN A 6 8.45 -14.55 -19.06
C GLN A 6 8.39 -14.49 -17.52
N TYR A 7 7.18 -14.50 -16.96
CA TYR A 7 6.98 -14.43 -15.52
C TYR A 7 7.57 -15.64 -14.79
N ASP A 8 7.53 -16.82 -15.42
CA ASP A 8 8.12 -18.03 -14.84
C ASP A 8 9.66 -17.96 -14.80
N GLU A 9 10.28 -17.37 -15.83
CA GLU A 9 11.72 -17.14 -15.86
C GLU A 9 12.13 -16.07 -14.84
N ALA A 10 11.38 -14.96 -14.77
CA ALA A 10 11.58 -13.92 -13.78
C ALA A 10 11.43 -14.45 -12.34
N GLU A 11 10.42 -15.28 -12.08
CA GLU A 11 10.24 -15.97 -10.80
C GLU A 11 11.45 -16.85 -10.46
N GLN A 12 11.92 -17.67 -11.40
CA GLN A 12 13.11 -18.51 -11.19
C GLN A 12 14.36 -17.69 -10.87
N ILE A 13 14.58 -16.59 -11.61
CA ILE A 13 15.71 -15.68 -11.38
C ILE A 13 15.63 -15.06 -9.98
N LEU A 14 14.47 -14.52 -9.59
CA LEU A 14 14.28 -13.88 -8.29
C LEU A 14 14.47 -14.87 -7.14
N ARG A 15 13.94 -16.08 -7.26
CA ARG A 15 14.18 -17.15 -6.26
C ARG A 15 15.67 -17.52 -6.19
N GLY A 16 16.35 -17.56 -7.33
CA GLY A 16 17.79 -17.78 -7.41
C GLY A 16 18.61 -16.70 -6.70
N ILE A 17 18.24 -15.42 -6.86
CA ILE A 17 18.87 -14.28 -6.18
C ILE A 17 18.64 -14.40 -4.66
N SER A 18 17.39 -14.59 -4.23
CA SER A 18 17.03 -14.73 -2.81
C SER A 18 17.70 -15.91 -2.11
N GLY A 19 18.03 -16.98 -2.86
CA GLY A 19 18.80 -18.12 -2.35
C GLY A 19 20.29 -17.84 -2.17
N ARG A 20 20.85 -16.83 -2.84
CA ARG A 20 22.28 -16.47 -2.80
C ARG A 20 22.58 -15.29 -1.89
N THR A 21 21.62 -14.42 -1.62
CA THR A 21 21.76 -13.29 -0.70
C THR A 21 21.75 -13.73 0.76
N ARG A 22 22.58 -13.06 1.58
CA ARG A 22 22.87 -13.48 2.95
C ARG A 22 22.01 -12.78 4.00
N CYS A 23 21.71 -11.49 3.81
CA CYS A 23 20.83 -10.76 4.71
C CYS A 23 19.40 -10.70 4.17
N PHE A 24 18.45 -10.42 5.06
CA PHE A 24 17.03 -10.31 4.72
C PHE A 24 16.76 -9.04 3.92
N GLU A 25 17.45 -7.96 4.25
CA GLU A 25 17.31 -6.65 3.64
C GLU A 25 17.63 -6.68 2.14
N ASP A 26 18.68 -7.40 1.75
CA ASP A 26 19.04 -7.60 0.33
C ASP A 26 17.98 -8.38 -0.46
N LYS A 27 17.08 -9.11 0.22
CA LYS A 27 16.01 -9.89 -0.41
C LYS A 27 14.73 -9.08 -0.60
N LEU A 28 14.57 -7.95 0.08
CA LEU A 28 13.35 -7.14 0.05
C LEU A 28 12.93 -6.75 -1.38
N PRO A 29 13.84 -6.25 -2.25
CA PRO A 29 13.47 -5.94 -3.63
C PRO A 29 13.01 -7.17 -4.41
N SER A 30 13.62 -8.34 -4.16
CA SER A 30 13.23 -9.58 -4.82
C SER A 30 11.85 -10.07 -4.37
N TYR A 31 11.53 -9.96 -3.09
CA TYR A 31 10.19 -10.29 -2.59
C TYR A 31 9.12 -9.36 -3.12
N PHE A 32 9.40 -8.05 -3.22
CA PHE A 32 8.47 -7.09 -3.79
C PHE A 32 8.20 -7.39 -5.27
N LEU A 33 9.25 -7.59 -6.08
CA LEU A 33 9.08 -7.96 -7.49
C LEU A 33 8.33 -9.29 -7.65
N LEU A 34 8.58 -10.26 -6.78
CA LEU A 34 7.87 -11.53 -6.79
C LEU A 34 6.38 -11.36 -6.48
N SER A 35 6.02 -10.50 -5.52
CA SER A 35 4.60 -10.21 -5.24
C SER A 35 3.91 -9.54 -6.44
N GLN A 36 4.62 -8.68 -7.17
CA GLN A 36 4.11 -8.03 -8.38
C GLN A 36 3.91 -9.04 -9.52
N ILE A 37 4.86 -9.97 -9.73
CA ILE A 37 4.72 -11.06 -10.71
C ILE A 37 3.51 -11.93 -10.38
N PHE A 38 3.34 -12.31 -9.10
CA PHE A 38 2.19 -13.10 -8.68
C PHE A 38 0.86 -12.36 -8.91
N GLN A 39 0.79 -11.06 -8.63
CA GLN A 39 -0.38 -10.25 -8.95
C GLN A 39 -0.67 -10.23 -10.46
N ALA A 40 0.35 -10.02 -11.29
CA ALA A 40 0.22 -10.03 -12.76
C ALA A 40 -0.21 -11.39 -13.32
N GLN A 41 0.18 -12.49 -12.67
CA GLN A 41 -0.24 -13.86 -13.00
C GLN A 41 -1.60 -14.25 -12.40
N GLY A 42 -2.25 -13.38 -11.63
CA GLY A 42 -3.50 -13.69 -10.91
C GLY A 42 -3.32 -14.65 -9.71
N LYS A 43 -2.08 -14.96 -9.32
CA LYS A 43 -1.72 -15.76 -8.14
C LYS A 43 -1.81 -14.92 -6.86
N VAL A 44 -2.97 -14.30 -6.61
CA VAL A 44 -3.16 -13.32 -5.54
C VAL A 44 -2.92 -13.85 -4.13
N VAL A 45 -3.13 -15.16 -3.91
CA VAL A 45 -2.83 -15.81 -2.61
C VAL A 45 -1.31 -15.90 -2.37
N ASP A 46 -0.52 -16.20 -3.40
CA ASP A 46 0.94 -16.23 -3.29
C ASP A 46 1.52 -14.82 -3.10
N ALA A 47 0.93 -13.82 -3.76
CA ALA A 47 1.25 -12.42 -3.53
C ALA A 47 0.98 -12.00 -2.09
N TYR A 48 -0.20 -12.35 -1.56
CA TYR A 48 -0.56 -12.10 -0.16
C TYR A 48 0.43 -12.75 0.80
N ASN A 49 0.69 -14.05 0.63
CA ASN A 49 1.59 -14.81 1.51
C ASN A 49 3.01 -14.25 1.49
N THR A 50 3.49 -13.83 0.32
CA THR A 50 4.81 -13.19 0.18
C THR A 50 4.88 -11.89 0.96
N CYS A 51 3.88 -11.00 0.82
CA CYS A 51 3.86 -9.73 1.54
C CYS A 51 3.67 -9.94 3.05
N SER A 52 2.79 -10.86 3.43
CA SER A 52 2.52 -11.23 4.83
C SER A 52 3.79 -11.74 5.52
N PHE A 53 4.55 -12.60 4.83
CA PHE A 53 5.84 -13.09 5.32
C PHE A 53 6.83 -11.93 5.56
N VAL A 54 6.98 -11.03 4.58
CA VAL A 54 7.90 -9.89 4.70
C VAL A 54 7.50 -8.96 5.84
N LEU A 55 6.22 -8.58 5.94
CA LEU A 55 5.72 -7.73 7.01
C LEU A 55 5.99 -8.33 8.41
N LEU A 56 5.81 -9.65 8.55
CA LEU A 56 6.16 -10.34 9.80
C LEU A 56 7.66 -10.24 10.13
N GLN A 57 8.54 -10.38 9.13
CA GLN A 57 9.99 -10.22 9.33
C GLN A 57 10.38 -8.78 9.66
N LEU A 58 9.61 -7.78 9.20
CA LEU A 58 9.78 -6.37 9.55
C LEU A 58 9.17 -6.02 10.93
N GLY A 59 8.63 -7.00 11.66
CA GLY A 59 8.09 -6.83 13.01
C GLY A 59 6.60 -6.48 13.06
N GLU A 60 5.89 -6.45 11.94
CA GLU A 60 4.44 -6.23 11.94
C GLU A 60 3.69 -7.50 12.33
N THR A 61 2.61 -7.33 13.08
CA THR A 61 1.69 -8.41 13.43
C THR A 61 0.41 -8.26 12.64
N ILE A 62 0.11 -9.25 11.80
CA ILE A 62 -1.11 -9.27 10.99
C ILE A 62 -2.13 -10.17 11.69
N PRO A 63 -3.34 -9.68 12.00
CA PRO A 63 -4.39 -10.50 12.58
C PRO A 63 -4.91 -11.52 11.56
N ASP A 64 -5.37 -12.69 12.02
CA ASP A 64 -5.99 -13.69 11.16
C ASP A 64 -7.29 -13.18 10.51
N SER A 65 -8.01 -12.32 11.22
CA SER A 65 -9.25 -11.68 10.76
C SER A 65 -9.50 -10.37 11.47
N VAL A 66 -10.30 -9.50 10.84
CA VAL A 66 -10.75 -8.22 11.39
C VAL A 66 -12.27 -8.17 11.26
N THR A 67 -12.97 -7.79 12.33
CA THR A 67 -14.43 -7.65 12.28
C THR A 67 -14.82 -6.35 11.56
N PRO A 68 -16.03 -6.26 10.97
CA PRO A 68 -16.52 -5.03 10.36
C PRO A 68 -16.50 -3.83 11.31
N GLU A 69 -16.84 -4.03 12.58
CA GLU A 69 -16.87 -2.99 13.61
C GLU A 69 -15.46 -2.47 13.91
N ALA A 70 -14.50 -3.38 14.08
CA ALA A 70 -13.10 -3.00 14.28
C ALA A 70 -12.54 -2.26 13.06
N ALA A 71 -12.87 -2.72 11.85
CA ALA A 71 -12.48 -2.04 10.62
C ALA A 71 -13.07 -0.62 10.55
N LYS A 72 -14.33 -0.43 10.94
CA LYS A 72 -14.97 0.90 11.00
C LYS A 72 -14.25 1.81 11.99
N THR A 73 -13.99 1.35 13.21
CA THR A 73 -13.23 2.12 14.22
C THR A 73 -11.84 2.50 13.72
N MET A 74 -11.14 1.60 13.00
CA MET A 74 -9.84 1.94 12.41
C MET A 74 -9.94 3.07 11.38
N VAL A 75 -11.01 3.13 10.60
CA VAL A 75 -11.23 4.23 9.64
C VAL A 75 -11.45 5.54 10.38
N GLU A 76 -12.32 5.54 11.40
CA GLU A 76 -12.61 6.72 12.24
C GLU A 76 -11.34 7.24 12.92
N ASP A 77 -10.53 6.36 13.52
CA ASP A 77 -9.26 6.72 14.17
C ASP A 77 -8.24 7.28 13.16
N THR A 78 -8.19 6.71 11.96
CA THR A 78 -7.28 7.15 10.90
C THR A 78 -7.70 8.52 10.35
N LEU A 79 -9.00 8.75 10.19
CA LEU A 79 -9.55 10.05 9.80
C LEU A 79 -9.23 11.11 10.85
N LYS A 80 -9.48 10.82 12.12
CA LYS A 80 -9.16 11.72 13.22
C LYS A 80 -7.67 12.08 13.23
N MET A 81 -6.79 11.10 13.08
CA MET A 81 -5.35 11.34 12.98
C MET A 81 -4.99 12.20 11.77
N TYR A 82 -5.63 11.95 10.63
CA TYR A 82 -5.40 12.75 9.43
C TYR A 82 -5.78 14.22 9.68
N GLU A 83 -6.93 14.49 10.29
CA GLU A 83 -7.38 15.85 10.58
C GLU A 83 -6.53 16.55 11.64
N GLU A 84 -5.97 15.81 12.60
CA GLU A 84 -5.11 16.35 13.66
C GLU A 84 -3.67 16.62 13.18
N VAL A 85 -3.16 15.83 12.22
CA VAL A 85 -1.74 15.82 11.87
C VAL A 85 -1.46 16.40 10.50
N TYR A 86 -2.39 16.31 9.55
CA TYR A 86 -2.15 16.80 8.19
C TYR A 86 -2.19 18.33 8.16
N ASP A 87 -1.01 18.93 8.06
CA ASP A 87 -0.80 20.37 7.87
C ASP A 87 0.48 20.64 7.04
N ASP A 88 0.79 21.91 6.81
CA ASP A 88 1.99 22.32 6.07
C ASP A 88 3.28 21.88 6.77
N ASP A 89 3.30 21.84 8.11
CA ASP A 89 4.46 21.38 8.88
C ASP A 89 4.70 19.87 8.71
N TRP A 90 3.65 19.08 8.65
CA TRP A 90 3.72 17.65 8.41
C TRP A 90 4.18 17.34 6.98
N LEU A 91 3.79 18.14 5.99
CA LEU A 91 4.21 17.99 4.59
C LEU A 91 5.73 18.13 4.40
N GLU A 92 6.42 18.79 5.32
CA GLU A 92 7.88 18.93 5.31
C GLU A 92 8.60 17.77 6.03
N ARG A 93 7.87 16.92 6.77
CA ARG A 93 8.43 15.75 7.45
C ARG A 93 8.62 14.61 6.47
N LYS A 94 9.86 14.17 6.29
CA LYS A 94 10.19 13.01 5.43
C LYS A 94 10.39 11.76 6.26
N MET A 95 9.84 10.66 5.79
CA MET A 95 10.14 9.34 6.33
C MET A 95 11.52 8.89 5.83
N GLU A 96 12.52 8.89 6.71
CA GLU A 96 13.90 8.51 6.36
C GLU A 96 14.25 7.06 6.71
N ASP A 97 13.50 6.45 7.63
CA ASP A 97 13.74 5.08 8.06
C ASP A 97 13.39 4.08 6.94
N LYS A 98 14.42 3.36 6.48
CA LYS A 98 14.30 2.38 5.37
C LYS A 98 13.38 1.20 5.68
N THR A 99 13.32 0.79 6.95
CA THR A 99 12.41 -0.27 7.40
C THR A 99 10.97 0.22 7.26
N LEU A 100 10.68 1.45 7.70
CA LEU A 100 9.34 2.04 7.57
C LEU A 100 8.94 2.26 6.11
N LEU A 101 9.87 2.74 5.27
CA LEU A 101 9.65 2.88 3.83
C LEU A 101 9.25 1.54 3.20
N THR A 102 9.99 0.48 3.55
CA THR A 102 9.71 -0.86 3.03
C THR A 102 8.40 -1.41 3.58
N THR A 103 8.13 -1.25 4.87
CA THR A 103 6.86 -1.64 5.48
C THR A 103 5.67 -0.99 4.77
N LEU A 104 5.77 0.31 4.47
CA LEU A 104 4.71 1.02 3.75
C LEU A 104 4.50 0.49 2.33
N GLN A 105 5.60 0.20 1.61
CA GLN A 105 5.55 -0.41 0.29
C GLN A 105 4.80 -1.75 0.31
N PHE A 106 5.13 -2.62 1.27
CA PHE A 106 4.49 -3.93 1.42
C PHE A 106 3.05 -3.83 1.92
N TYR A 107 2.69 -2.80 2.69
CA TYR A 107 1.29 -2.55 3.03
C TYR A 107 0.43 -2.22 1.80
N SER A 108 0.93 -1.37 0.91
CA SER A 108 0.23 -1.05 -0.35
C SER A 108 0.05 -2.30 -1.21
N SER A 109 1.09 -3.13 -1.32
CA SER A 109 1.05 -4.38 -2.11
C SER A 109 0.13 -5.45 -1.49
N ILE A 110 0.16 -5.64 -0.17
CA ILE A 110 -0.70 -6.63 0.49
C ILE A 110 -2.17 -6.19 0.50
N ALA A 111 -2.46 -4.89 0.57
CA ALA A 111 -3.82 -4.37 0.46
C ALA A 111 -4.44 -4.73 -0.90
N TYR A 112 -3.67 -4.60 -1.99
CA TYR A 112 -4.11 -5.03 -3.32
C TYR A 112 -4.38 -6.53 -3.38
N ALA A 113 -3.43 -7.37 -2.94
CA ALA A 113 -3.63 -8.82 -2.94
C ALA A 113 -4.85 -9.23 -2.09
N SER A 114 -5.01 -8.61 -0.92
CA SER A 114 -6.12 -8.84 0.02
C SER A 114 -7.48 -8.53 -0.59
N PHE A 115 -7.57 -7.53 -1.47
CA PHE A 115 -8.81 -7.19 -2.16
C PHE A 115 -9.40 -8.38 -2.94
N TYR A 116 -8.55 -9.29 -3.42
CA TYR A 116 -8.98 -10.45 -4.20
C TYR A 116 -9.12 -11.74 -3.38
N CYS A 117 -8.44 -11.87 -2.24
CA CYS A 117 -8.38 -13.15 -1.51
C CYS A 117 -8.72 -13.08 -0.02
N LYS A 118 -9.06 -11.91 0.53
CA LYS A 118 -9.42 -11.73 1.94
C LYS A 118 -10.74 -10.96 2.09
N SER A 119 -11.24 -10.85 3.33
CA SER A 119 -12.43 -10.06 3.62
C SER A 119 -12.16 -8.56 3.43
N TYR A 120 -13.22 -7.78 3.18
CA TYR A 120 -13.11 -6.33 3.08
C TYR A 120 -12.48 -5.69 4.33
N SER A 121 -12.82 -6.18 5.53
CA SER A 121 -12.25 -5.70 6.78
C SER A 121 -10.73 -5.86 6.87
N MET A 122 -10.17 -6.93 6.28
CA MET A 122 -8.71 -7.09 6.19
C MET A 122 -8.09 -6.06 5.25
N VAL A 123 -8.75 -5.75 4.14
CA VAL A 123 -8.31 -4.69 3.21
C VAL A 123 -8.27 -3.34 3.93
N VAL A 124 -9.34 -3.02 4.67
CA VAL A 124 -9.43 -1.79 5.49
C VAL A 124 -8.30 -1.73 6.51
N TYR A 125 -7.99 -2.83 7.19
CA TYR A 125 -6.89 -2.90 8.15
C TYR A 125 -5.55 -2.49 7.52
N PHE A 126 -5.19 -3.07 6.37
CA PHE A 126 -3.90 -2.76 5.72
C PHE A 126 -3.82 -1.31 5.24
N ILE A 127 -4.92 -0.78 4.68
CA ILE A 127 -4.99 0.60 4.22
C ILE A 127 -4.92 1.59 5.39
N CYS A 128 -5.62 1.33 6.50
CA CYS A 128 -5.54 2.20 7.67
C CYS A 128 -4.13 2.18 8.26
N LYS A 129 -3.50 1.00 8.35
CA LYS A 129 -2.13 0.86 8.84
C LYS A 129 -1.12 1.61 7.96
N SER A 130 -1.26 1.59 6.63
CA SER A 130 -0.37 2.32 5.73
C SER A 130 -0.50 3.85 5.91
N VAL A 131 -1.73 4.35 5.97
CA VAL A 131 -1.99 5.78 6.21
C VAL A 131 -1.49 6.23 7.57
N GLN A 132 -1.81 5.51 8.65
CA GLN A 132 -1.34 5.84 10.00
C GLN A 132 0.19 5.82 10.09
N LEU A 133 0.86 4.91 9.36
CA LEU A 133 2.32 4.85 9.35
C LEU A 133 2.91 6.11 8.70
N SER A 134 2.32 6.59 7.60
CA SER A 134 2.71 7.86 6.97
C SER A 134 2.44 9.04 7.89
N LEU A 135 1.25 9.13 8.48
CA LEU A 135 0.88 10.24 9.36
C LEU A 135 1.83 10.37 10.57
N ARG A 136 2.26 9.24 11.15
CA ARG A 136 3.17 9.25 12.31
C ARG A 136 4.62 9.60 11.96
N ASN A 137 5.10 9.24 10.77
CA ASN A 137 6.53 9.25 10.45
C ASN A 137 6.90 10.17 9.27
N GLY A 138 5.93 10.89 8.71
CA GLY A 138 6.13 11.78 7.57
C GLY A 138 5.88 11.10 6.22
N ILE A 139 6.08 11.87 5.16
CA ILE A 139 5.78 11.48 3.79
C ILE A 139 6.92 10.71 3.12
N CYS A 140 6.56 9.83 2.20
CA CYS A 140 7.46 9.23 1.21
C CYS A 140 6.73 8.91 -0.10
N GLU A 141 7.45 8.30 -1.04
CA GLU A 141 6.95 7.92 -2.37
C GLU A 141 5.78 6.93 -2.38
N HIS A 142 5.44 6.30 -1.25
CA HIS A 142 4.29 5.40 -1.14
C HIS A 142 3.08 6.04 -0.44
N THR A 143 3.27 7.18 0.22
CA THR A 143 2.20 7.91 0.93
C THR A 143 1.03 8.30 0.01
N PRO A 144 1.26 8.82 -1.22
CA PRO A 144 0.16 9.19 -2.12
C PRO A 144 -0.78 8.01 -2.43
N LEU A 145 -0.20 6.83 -2.71
CA LEU A 145 -0.99 5.63 -3.01
C LEU A 145 -1.80 5.19 -1.79
N SER A 146 -1.20 5.21 -0.59
CA SER A 146 -1.91 4.89 0.65
C SER A 146 -3.10 5.82 0.90
N PHE A 147 -2.93 7.14 0.66
CA PHE A 147 -4.02 8.11 0.81
C PHE A 147 -5.13 7.86 -0.22
N LEU A 148 -4.80 7.61 -1.48
CA LEU A 148 -5.80 7.28 -2.49
C LEU A 148 -6.54 5.99 -2.18
N GLN A 149 -5.85 4.92 -1.76
CA GLN A 149 -6.49 3.69 -1.33
C GLN A 149 -7.46 3.93 -0.16
N PHE A 150 -7.09 4.80 0.77
CA PHE A 150 -7.91 5.16 1.92
C PHE A 150 -9.19 5.92 1.56
N THR A 151 -9.15 6.81 0.57
CA THR A 151 -10.39 7.43 0.07
C THR A 151 -11.41 6.39 -0.40
N GLY A 152 -10.97 5.28 -1.00
CA GLY A 152 -11.85 4.18 -1.40
C GLY A 152 -12.52 3.44 -0.23
N VAL A 153 -12.00 3.60 0.99
CA VAL A 153 -12.56 3.08 2.23
C VAL A 153 -13.49 4.09 2.89
N VAL A 154 -13.08 5.37 2.95
CA VAL A 154 -13.86 6.47 3.56
C VAL A 154 -15.13 6.76 2.76
N THR A 155 -15.08 6.68 1.43
CA THR A 155 -16.22 6.97 0.52
C THR A 155 -17.47 6.09 0.69
N LYS A 156 -17.43 5.07 1.57
CA LYS A 156 -18.62 4.30 1.92
C LYS A 156 -19.46 4.96 3.02
N ASP A 157 -18.90 5.92 3.75
CA ASP A 157 -19.61 6.79 4.69
C ASP A 157 -19.76 8.20 4.06
N ASP A 158 -20.85 8.91 4.38
CA ASP A 158 -21.46 10.06 3.65
C ASP A 158 -20.58 11.32 3.39
N ASP A 159 -19.26 11.30 3.62
CA ASP A 159 -18.40 12.49 3.56
C ASP A 159 -17.60 12.62 2.25
N ALA A 160 -18.31 12.92 1.16
CA ALA A 160 -17.74 13.11 -0.17
C ALA A 160 -16.71 14.26 -0.22
N VAL A 161 -16.89 15.31 0.59
CA VAL A 161 -15.99 16.47 0.65
C VAL A 161 -14.66 16.09 1.25
N LEU A 162 -14.67 15.36 2.36
CA LEU A 162 -13.47 14.84 3.01
C LEU A 162 -12.70 13.89 2.08
N CYS A 163 -13.41 12.99 1.39
CA CYS A 163 -12.81 12.08 0.42
C CYS A 163 -12.10 12.82 -0.72
N TYR A 164 -12.75 13.83 -1.29
CA TYR A 164 -12.17 14.66 -2.34
C TYR A 164 -10.94 15.42 -1.85
N ARG A 165 -10.98 15.95 -0.61
CA ARG A 165 -9.84 16.65 0.02
C ARG A 165 -8.63 15.73 0.15
N ILE A 166 -8.81 14.53 0.71
CA ILE A 166 -7.72 13.54 0.86
C ILE A 166 -7.18 13.14 -0.52
N ALA A 167 -8.06 12.90 -1.50
CA ALA A 167 -7.65 12.52 -2.85
C ALA A 167 -6.81 13.62 -3.52
N LYS A 168 -7.24 14.87 -3.43
CA LYS A 168 -6.52 16.02 -3.97
C LYS A 168 -5.15 16.17 -3.33
N ASN A 169 -5.07 16.01 -2.01
CA ASN A 169 -3.82 16.06 -1.26
C ASN A 169 -2.85 14.93 -1.66
N ALA A 170 -3.38 13.73 -1.92
CA ALA A 170 -2.57 12.64 -2.44
C ALA A 170 -1.99 12.96 -3.84
N MET A 171 -2.80 13.56 -4.72
CA MET A 171 -2.35 13.95 -6.06
C MET A 171 -1.30 15.08 -6.02
N SER A 172 -1.42 16.05 -5.11
CA SER A 172 -0.38 17.09 -4.96
C SER A 172 0.92 16.54 -4.40
N LEU A 173 0.86 15.54 -3.51
CA LEU A 173 2.05 14.85 -3.02
C LEU A 173 2.78 14.09 -4.13
N GLN A 174 2.07 13.56 -5.13
CA GLN A 174 2.70 12.89 -6.27
C GLN A 174 3.69 13.79 -7.00
N GLU A 175 3.40 15.08 -7.15
CA GLU A 175 4.29 16.02 -7.84
C GLU A 175 5.65 16.19 -7.12
N ARG A 176 5.73 15.79 -5.84
CA ARG A 176 6.95 15.88 -5.03
C ARG A 176 7.88 14.67 -5.19
N PHE A 177 7.45 13.60 -5.86
CA PHE A 177 8.20 12.34 -5.97
C PHE A 177 8.26 11.86 -7.42
N ASP A 178 9.38 11.23 -7.82
CA ASP A 178 9.48 10.56 -9.11
C ASP A 178 8.76 9.21 -9.06
N MET A 179 7.44 9.25 -9.23
CA MET A 179 6.56 8.08 -9.06
C MET A 179 6.20 7.41 -10.39
N ALA A 180 7.03 7.51 -11.43
CA ALA A 180 6.70 7.03 -12.78
C ALA A 180 6.16 5.58 -12.81
N ALA A 181 6.69 4.72 -11.95
CA ALA A 181 6.25 3.32 -11.83
C ALA A 181 4.87 3.13 -11.15
N GLN A 182 4.45 4.06 -10.30
CA GLN A 182 3.19 3.98 -9.54
C GLN A 182 2.03 4.74 -10.22
N ILE A 183 2.31 5.53 -11.28
CA ILE A 183 1.31 6.30 -12.05
C ILE A 183 0.08 5.45 -12.42
N PRO A 184 0.20 4.23 -12.98
CA PRO A 184 -0.97 3.45 -13.36
C PRO A 184 -1.90 3.14 -12.19
N GLU A 185 -1.35 2.78 -11.03
CA GLU A 185 -2.12 2.46 -9.83
C GLU A 185 -2.77 3.70 -9.22
N LEU A 186 -2.06 4.83 -9.19
CA LEU A 186 -2.58 6.11 -8.72
C LEU A 186 -3.78 6.56 -9.57
N TYR A 187 -3.64 6.53 -10.89
CA TYR A 187 -4.71 6.91 -11.81
C TYR A 187 -5.88 5.94 -11.77
N PHE A 188 -5.64 4.63 -11.64
CA PHE A 188 -6.69 3.65 -11.45
C PHE A 188 -7.52 3.94 -10.19
N ASN A 189 -6.87 4.27 -9.07
CA ASN A 189 -7.58 4.59 -7.83
C ASN A 189 -8.29 5.95 -7.92
N PHE A 190 -7.63 7.00 -8.40
CA PHE A 190 -8.21 8.33 -8.49
C PHE A 190 -9.36 8.39 -9.50
N TYR A 191 -9.12 8.02 -10.76
CA TYR A 191 -10.17 8.09 -11.77
C TYR A 191 -11.17 6.95 -11.63
N GLY A 192 -10.72 5.72 -11.41
CA GLY A 192 -11.62 4.56 -11.36
C GLY A 192 -12.58 4.55 -10.15
N ARG A 193 -12.27 5.29 -9.08
CA ARG A 193 -13.09 5.29 -7.85
C ARG A 193 -13.62 6.64 -7.42
N ILE A 194 -12.97 7.75 -7.80
CA ILE A 194 -13.26 9.08 -7.25
C ILE A 194 -13.78 10.04 -8.33
N ALA A 195 -13.08 10.19 -9.46
CA ALA A 195 -13.36 11.27 -10.43
C ALA A 195 -14.67 11.12 -11.24
N TRP A 196 -15.27 9.93 -11.29
CA TRP A 196 -16.54 9.67 -12.00
C TRP A 196 -17.76 9.60 -11.07
N ARG A 197 -17.65 10.17 -9.86
CA ARG A 197 -18.74 10.33 -8.91
C ARG A 197 -19.00 11.81 -8.68
#